data_AF-A0A4Q7N4X0-F1
#
_entry.id   AF-A0A4Q7N4X0-F1
#
_cell.length_a   1.000
_cell.length_b   1.000
_cell.length_c   1.000
_cell.angle_alpha   90.00
_cell.angle_beta   90.00
_cell.angle_gamma   90.00
#
_symmetry.space_group_name_H-M   'P 1'
#
loop_
_entity.id
_entity.type
_entity.pdbx_description
1 polymer ?
#
loop_
_entity_poly.entity_id
_entity_poly.type
_entity_poly.pdbx_seq_one_letter_code
_entity_poly.pdbx_strand_id
1 'polypeptide(L)'
;MNCKIYNARLTLLISIVCLTVSFTQAQLKVQSGATISCTGGAVITLNNTDLDNDGAISLAAGQGTIIFNGNSNNSISGISVPLFDKLQIAKTGNAKLILQQGIEIGSAINFISGIIDLNAQHILLQPDALLDGESETSYLTGTNGGYVQITSVLNAPSSANPGNLGAVISSAANLGNTVISRGHVSQTNASGAGNSILRYYDITPANNVSLNATLQLNYFDAELNGLDENSLVLWKSTDNINWSSQGNDTRNTTNNYVSKTGLNDFSRWTLSSPGNPLPLKWVSFNTRCINGGTRITWKTQEEQNTASFVVRRSTDGFSWTAIGTISAAGNSQAISSYSYTDPQSPSATSYYQIMQRDLDGSQSYSPVLISRCGQPESIKVYPNPVQTNCWVSIQSETAGAATLRLYDSRGALMYGKTVAVQTGNNQFALLLNGLPTGNYVLVITWSDGKVKVVKIEKN
;
A
#
# COMPACT_ATOMS: atom_id res chain seq x y z
N MET A 1 32.03 -34.38 -20.89
CA MET A 1 31.99 -33.31 -21.91
C MET A 1 32.78 -32.13 -21.36
N ASN A 2 33.83 -31.73 -22.07
CA ASN A 2 34.83 -30.76 -21.60
C ASN A 2 34.39 -29.33 -21.94
N CYS A 3 34.22 -28.48 -20.94
CA CYS A 3 34.09 -27.04 -21.12
C CYS A 3 35.51 -26.42 -21.04
N LYS A 4 35.98 -25.81 -22.13
CA LYS A 4 37.27 -25.08 -22.18
C LYS A 4 36.98 -23.58 -22.17
N ILE A 5 37.67 -22.84 -21.30
CA ILE A 5 37.73 -21.38 -21.28
C ILE A 5 39.15 -20.97 -21.68
N TYR A 6 39.30 -20.04 -22.63
CA TYR A 6 40.59 -19.60 -23.16
C TYR A 6 41.20 -18.44 -22.35
N ASN A 7 42.53 -18.48 -22.21
CA ASN A 7 43.43 -17.57 -21.48
C ASN A 7 43.23 -16.06 -21.75
N ALA A 8 43.30 -15.25 -20.68
CA ALA A 8 43.68 -13.83 -20.73
C ALA A 8 44.94 -13.59 -19.88
N ARG A 9 45.97 -12.95 -20.47
CA ARG A 9 47.26 -12.65 -19.83
C ARG A 9 47.12 -11.49 -18.83
N LEU A 10 47.68 -11.65 -17.63
CA LEU A 10 47.78 -10.60 -16.60
C LEU A 10 49.24 -10.09 -16.53
N THR A 11 49.45 -8.80 -16.82
CA THR A 11 50.72 -8.10 -16.56
C THR A 11 50.66 -7.49 -15.16
N LEU A 12 51.54 -7.92 -14.26
CA LEU A 12 51.60 -7.47 -12.87
C LEU A 12 52.44 -6.18 -12.76
N LEU A 13 51.81 -5.05 -12.45
CA LEU A 13 52.49 -3.88 -11.86
C LEU A 13 52.11 -3.83 -10.38
N ILE A 14 53.10 -3.97 -9.50
CA ILE A 14 52.91 -3.94 -8.05
C ILE A 14 52.85 -2.47 -7.61
N SER A 15 51.64 -1.98 -7.38
CA SER A 15 51.39 -0.82 -6.52
C SER A 15 50.75 -1.32 -5.23
N ILE A 16 51.41 -1.10 -4.10
CA ILE A 16 50.87 -1.39 -2.76
C ILE A 16 49.70 -0.43 -2.52
N VAL A 17 48.52 -0.86 -2.91
CA VAL A 17 47.23 -0.30 -2.52
C VAL A 17 46.67 -1.27 -1.49
N CYS A 18 46.19 -0.75 -0.37
CA CYS A 18 45.45 -1.52 0.63
C CYS A 18 44.18 -2.11 -0.04
N LEU A 19 44.31 -3.31 -0.60
CA LEU A 19 43.21 -4.08 -1.15
C LEU A 19 42.45 -4.65 0.02
N THR A 20 41.32 -4.03 0.35
CA THR A 20 40.22 -4.79 0.93
C THR A 20 39.86 -5.85 -0.11
N VAL A 21 40.29 -7.09 0.13
CA VAL A 21 39.80 -8.25 -0.61
C VAL A 21 38.32 -8.37 -0.24
N SER A 22 37.46 -7.70 -1.00
CA SER A 22 36.04 -7.97 -0.99
C SER A 22 35.90 -9.33 -1.67
N PHE A 23 35.59 -10.36 -0.88
CA PHE A 23 35.15 -11.62 -1.46
C PHE A 23 33.85 -11.34 -2.19
N THR A 24 33.92 -11.18 -3.51
CA THR A 24 32.72 -11.12 -4.34
C THR A 24 32.07 -12.49 -4.28
N GLN A 25 30.79 -12.52 -3.94
CA GLN A 25 30.00 -13.74 -4.01
C GLN A 25 30.07 -14.31 -5.43
N ALA A 26 30.07 -15.64 -5.57
CA ALA A 26 29.99 -16.25 -6.89
C ALA A 26 28.72 -15.75 -7.60
N GLN A 27 28.80 -15.49 -8.90
CA GLN A 27 27.68 -14.96 -9.68
C GLN A 27 27.59 -15.70 -11.02
N LEU A 28 26.38 -16.15 -11.37
CA LEU A 28 25.99 -16.50 -12.73
C LEU A 28 25.38 -15.26 -13.38
N LYS A 29 26.09 -14.65 -14.33
CA LYS A 29 25.58 -13.50 -15.10
C LYS A 29 25.15 -13.94 -16.50
N VAL A 30 23.87 -13.72 -16.82
CA VAL A 30 23.32 -13.87 -18.18
C VAL A 30 23.31 -12.49 -18.81
N GLN A 31 24.27 -12.21 -19.68
CA GLN A 31 24.38 -10.90 -20.32
C GLN A 31 23.28 -10.65 -21.35
N SER A 32 23.03 -9.38 -21.68
CA SER A 32 22.15 -9.02 -22.79
C SER A 32 22.56 -9.74 -24.08
N GLY A 33 21.57 -10.33 -24.78
CA GLY A 33 21.80 -11.18 -25.96
C GLY A 33 22.16 -12.64 -25.66
N ALA A 34 22.45 -13.00 -24.40
CA ALA A 34 22.61 -14.39 -23.99
C ALA A 34 21.25 -15.02 -23.64
N THR A 35 21.14 -16.34 -23.82
CA THR A 35 19.92 -17.10 -23.48
C THR A 35 20.29 -18.36 -22.72
N ILE A 36 19.63 -18.60 -21.60
CA ILE A 36 19.58 -19.92 -20.96
C ILE A 36 18.27 -20.58 -21.38
N SER A 37 18.39 -21.69 -22.09
CA SER A 37 17.28 -22.59 -22.41
C SER A 37 17.63 -23.99 -21.92
N CYS A 38 16.63 -24.69 -21.40
CA CYS A 38 16.77 -26.07 -20.93
C CYS A 38 15.74 -26.95 -21.63
N THR A 39 16.09 -28.23 -21.78
CA THR A 39 15.17 -29.26 -22.27
C THR A 39 15.34 -30.51 -21.43
N GLY A 40 14.29 -31.35 -21.35
CA GLY A 40 14.35 -32.64 -20.66
C GLY A 40 14.50 -32.55 -19.14
N GLY A 41 13.99 -31.50 -18.50
CA GLY A 41 14.03 -31.36 -17.03
C GLY A 41 15.42 -31.12 -16.47
N ALA A 42 16.24 -30.31 -17.15
CA ALA A 42 17.61 -30.02 -16.71
C ALA A 42 17.64 -29.40 -15.31
N VAL A 43 18.71 -29.65 -14.55
CA VAL A 43 18.88 -29.10 -13.19
C VAL A 43 20.12 -28.21 -13.17
N ILE A 44 19.95 -26.96 -12.76
CA ILE A 44 21.04 -25.99 -12.55
C ILE A 44 21.07 -25.65 -11.06
N THR A 45 22.20 -25.94 -10.40
CA THR A 45 22.38 -25.68 -8.96
C THR A 45 23.32 -24.51 -8.74
N LEU A 46 22.82 -23.49 -8.04
CA LEU A 46 23.53 -22.28 -7.63
C LEU A 46 23.82 -22.37 -6.13
N ASN A 47 25.02 -22.82 -5.77
CA ASN A 47 25.47 -22.96 -4.39
C ASN A 47 26.19 -21.70 -3.92
N ASN A 48 25.59 -20.98 -2.96
CA ASN A 48 26.08 -19.68 -2.51
C ASN A 48 26.39 -18.72 -3.69
N THR A 49 25.63 -18.85 -4.79
CA THR A 49 25.86 -18.14 -6.06
C THR A 49 24.66 -17.25 -6.41
N ASP A 50 24.93 -15.99 -6.72
CA ASP A 50 23.94 -15.03 -7.19
C ASP A 50 23.58 -15.27 -8.65
N LEU A 51 22.37 -14.87 -9.03
CA LEU A 51 21.91 -14.84 -10.41
C LEU A 51 21.66 -13.40 -10.85
N ASP A 52 22.36 -12.96 -11.89
CA ASP A 52 22.20 -11.64 -12.51
C ASP A 52 21.75 -11.84 -13.96
N ASN A 53 20.48 -11.52 -14.26
CA ASN A 53 19.87 -11.76 -15.56
C ASN A 53 19.60 -10.46 -16.33
N ASP A 54 20.50 -10.12 -17.25
CA ASP A 54 20.32 -9.08 -18.26
C ASP A 54 19.91 -9.66 -19.63
N GLY A 55 19.95 -10.99 -19.80
CA GLY A 55 19.58 -11.71 -21.02
C GLY A 55 18.22 -12.38 -20.91
N ALA A 56 18.08 -13.55 -21.52
CA ALA A 56 16.83 -14.32 -21.55
C ALA A 56 16.94 -15.64 -20.77
N ILE A 57 16.10 -15.82 -19.75
CA ILE A 57 15.83 -17.12 -19.13
C ILE A 57 14.34 -17.38 -19.34
N SER A 58 14.02 -18.40 -20.15
CA SER A 58 12.63 -18.73 -20.51
C SER A 58 12.42 -20.23 -20.42
N LEU A 59 12.28 -20.74 -19.20
CA LEU A 59 12.05 -22.15 -18.91
C LEU A 59 10.54 -22.40 -18.76
N ALA A 60 9.91 -22.94 -19.81
CA ALA A 60 8.50 -23.34 -19.78
C ALA A 60 8.29 -24.63 -18.99
N ALA A 61 7.03 -24.96 -18.68
CA ALA A 61 6.66 -26.15 -17.91
C ALA A 61 7.37 -27.44 -18.38
N GLY A 62 8.07 -28.12 -17.47
CA GLY A 62 8.83 -29.35 -17.73
C GLY A 62 10.24 -29.16 -18.30
N GLN A 63 10.71 -27.92 -18.50
CA GLN A 63 12.03 -27.65 -19.07
C GLN A 63 13.17 -27.71 -18.05
N GLY A 64 12.95 -27.45 -16.77
CA GLY A 64 14.03 -27.57 -15.79
C GLY A 64 13.80 -26.98 -14.40
N THR A 65 14.77 -27.22 -13.52
CA THR A 65 14.79 -26.74 -12.14
C THR A 65 16.03 -25.89 -11.90
N ILE A 66 15.85 -24.67 -11.42
CA ILE A 66 16.93 -23.86 -10.84
C ILE A 66 16.91 -24.05 -9.32
N ILE A 67 18.03 -24.49 -8.74
CA ILE A 67 18.16 -24.74 -7.31
C ILE A 67 19.06 -23.68 -6.70
N PHE A 68 18.58 -22.94 -5.69
CA PHE A 68 19.43 -22.13 -4.82
C PHE A 68 19.69 -22.88 -3.52
N ASN A 69 20.95 -23.25 -3.28
CA ASN A 69 21.36 -23.92 -2.05
C ASN A 69 22.58 -23.24 -1.39
N GLY A 70 23.03 -23.80 -0.27
CA GLY A 70 24.12 -23.27 0.53
C GLY A 70 23.66 -22.52 1.78
N ASN A 71 24.57 -21.79 2.40
CA ASN A 71 24.43 -21.18 3.72
C ASN A 71 24.72 -19.67 3.75
N SER A 72 24.91 -19.04 2.59
CA SER A 72 25.03 -17.60 2.43
C SER A 72 23.78 -17.04 1.75
N ASN A 73 23.42 -15.79 2.02
CA ASN A 73 22.37 -15.11 1.26
C ASN A 73 22.72 -15.09 -0.22
N ASN A 74 21.73 -15.15 -1.10
CA ASN A 74 21.90 -14.97 -2.53
C ASN A 74 20.87 -14.01 -3.09
N SER A 75 21.13 -13.48 -4.28
CA SER A 75 20.21 -12.60 -4.98
C SER A 75 19.82 -13.10 -6.36
N ILE A 76 18.61 -12.73 -6.78
CA ILE A 76 18.20 -12.70 -8.20
C ILE A 76 18.06 -11.23 -8.59
N SER A 77 18.92 -10.77 -9.49
CA SER A 77 19.03 -9.39 -9.96
C SER A 77 19.12 -9.34 -11.50
N GLY A 78 19.39 -8.15 -12.04
CA GLY A 78 19.45 -7.89 -13.48
C GLY A 78 18.24 -7.08 -13.98
N ILE A 79 18.21 -6.80 -15.28
CA ILE A 79 17.18 -5.96 -15.91
C ILE A 79 16.06 -6.74 -16.59
N SER A 80 16.23 -8.04 -16.80
CA SER A 80 15.29 -8.89 -17.54
C SER A 80 14.61 -9.89 -16.60
N VAL A 81 13.28 -9.91 -16.60
CA VAL A 81 12.47 -10.83 -15.77
C VAL A 81 12.67 -12.28 -16.25
N PRO A 82 13.23 -13.18 -15.42
CA PRO A 82 13.38 -14.57 -15.78
C PRO A 82 12.07 -15.34 -15.56
N LEU A 83 11.76 -16.24 -16.50
CA LEU A 83 10.74 -17.28 -16.33
C LEU A 83 11.44 -18.60 -15.96
N PHE A 84 11.23 -19.06 -14.73
CA PHE A 84 11.65 -20.38 -14.28
C PHE A 84 10.51 -21.37 -14.40
N ASP A 85 10.79 -22.59 -14.85
CA ASP A 85 9.82 -23.69 -14.78
C ASP A 85 9.63 -24.09 -13.32
N LYS A 86 10.70 -24.62 -12.71
CA LYS A 86 10.76 -24.87 -11.27
C LYS A 86 11.89 -24.07 -10.63
N LEU A 87 11.58 -23.43 -9.52
CA LEU A 87 12.57 -22.85 -8.60
C LEU A 87 12.58 -23.69 -7.33
N GLN A 88 13.75 -24.14 -6.87
CA GLN A 88 13.88 -24.88 -5.62
C GLN A 88 14.77 -24.12 -4.64
N ILE A 89 14.29 -23.99 -3.40
CA ILE A 89 15.04 -23.37 -2.31
C ILE A 89 15.48 -24.45 -1.33
N ALA A 90 16.79 -24.58 -1.15
CA ALA A 90 17.42 -25.52 -0.22
C ALA A 90 18.56 -24.81 0.53
N LYS A 91 18.23 -23.67 1.15
CA LYS A 91 19.18 -22.84 1.90
C LYS A 91 19.19 -23.22 3.38
N THR A 92 20.36 -23.11 4.00
CA THR A 92 20.64 -23.50 5.39
C THR A 92 21.17 -22.31 6.20
N GLY A 93 21.25 -22.44 7.53
CA GLY A 93 21.89 -21.42 8.38
C GLY A 93 21.22 -20.03 8.36
N ASN A 94 19.89 -19.98 8.26
CA ASN A 94 19.08 -18.75 8.12
C ASN A 94 19.33 -17.94 6.83
N ALA A 95 20.07 -18.49 5.88
CA ALA A 95 20.32 -17.82 4.61
C ALA A 95 19.06 -17.70 3.76
N LYS A 96 18.96 -16.58 3.05
CA LYS A 96 17.80 -16.21 2.24
C LYS A 96 18.16 -16.09 0.75
N LEU A 97 17.18 -16.37 -0.11
CA LEU A 97 17.20 -15.87 -1.49
C LEU A 97 16.50 -14.52 -1.50
N ILE A 98 17.16 -13.47 -1.98
CA ILE A 98 16.66 -12.09 -1.95
C ILE A 98 16.35 -11.66 -3.38
N LEU A 99 15.12 -11.24 -3.64
CA LEU A 99 14.76 -10.71 -4.95
C LEU A 99 15.19 -9.25 -5.07
N GLN A 100 15.90 -8.93 -6.14
CA GLN A 100 16.22 -7.54 -6.53
C GLN A 100 15.52 -7.15 -7.84
N GLN A 101 14.82 -8.11 -8.46
CA GLN A 101 13.91 -7.93 -9.58
C GLN A 101 12.79 -9.00 -9.51
N GLY A 102 11.66 -8.77 -10.18
CA GLY A 102 10.52 -9.71 -10.19
C GLY A 102 10.80 -10.98 -10.98
N ILE A 103 10.12 -12.08 -10.68
CA ILE A 103 10.32 -13.38 -11.37
C ILE A 103 8.99 -13.98 -11.80
N GLU A 104 9.02 -14.84 -12.81
CA GLU A 104 7.87 -15.65 -13.21
C GLU A 104 8.14 -17.15 -12.95
N ILE A 105 7.10 -17.88 -12.56
CA ILE A 105 7.16 -19.32 -12.26
C ILE A 105 6.16 -20.07 -13.12
N GLY A 106 6.66 -21.02 -13.90
CA GLY A 106 5.89 -21.85 -14.82
C GLY A 106 5.15 -23.00 -14.13
N SER A 107 5.80 -23.70 -13.19
CA SER A 107 5.24 -24.89 -12.53
C SER A 107 5.26 -24.81 -11.01
N ALA A 108 6.39 -24.52 -10.38
CA ALA A 108 6.45 -24.52 -8.91
C ALA A 108 7.62 -23.74 -8.32
N ILE A 109 7.41 -23.22 -7.11
CA ILE A 109 8.49 -22.97 -6.16
C ILE A 109 8.45 -24.08 -5.11
N ASN A 110 9.51 -24.89 -5.06
CA ASN A 110 9.67 -25.98 -4.10
C ASN A 110 10.52 -25.52 -2.91
N PHE A 111 9.92 -25.45 -1.73
CA PHE A 111 10.57 -25.14 -0.47
C PHE A 111 11.04 -26.43 0.19
N ILE A 112 12.34 -26.74 0.05
CA ILE A 112 12.99 -27.82 0.80
C ILE A 112 13.50 -27.29 2.13
N SER A 113 14.14 -26.11 2.10
CA SER A 113 14.56 -25.37 3.30
C SER A 113 14.92 -23.92 2.95
N GLY A 114 14.78 -23.00 3.90
CA GLY A 114 15.17 -21.59 3.74
C GLY A 114 14.05 -20.68 3.23
N ILE A 115 14.37 -19.40 3.09
CA ILE A 115 13.37 -18.34 2.89
C ILE A 115 13.67 -17.61 1.57
N ILE A 116 12.61 -17.21 0.85
CA ILE A 116 12.73 -16.19 -0.20
C ILE A 116 12.22 -14.86 0.38
N ASP A 117 13.08 -13.84 0.36
CA ASP A 117 12.72 -12.46 0.68
C ASP A 117 12.34 -11.73 -0.62
N LEU A 118 11.07 -11.34 -0.72
CA LEU A 118 10.52 -10.62 -1.86
C LEU A 118 11.17 -9.26 -2.03
N ASN A 119 11.61 -8.60 -0.95
CA ASN A 119 12.33 -7.32 -1.00
C ASN A 119 11.71 -6.30 -1.99
N ALA A 120 10.41 -6.03 -1.83
CA ALA A 120 9.61 -5.14 -2.68
C ALA A 120 9.40 -5.60 -4.13
N GLN A 121 9.84 -6.80 -4.49
CA GLN A 121 9.63 -7.43 -5.80
C GLN A 121 8.42 -8.35 -5.80
N HIS A 122 8.03 -8.79 -6.99
CA HIS A 122 6.89 -9.65 -7.19
C HIS A 122 7.25 -10.99 -7.85
N ILE A 123 6.50 -12.02 -7.48
CA ILE A 123 6.54 -13.34 -8.11
C ILE A 123 5.20 -13.51 -8.85
N LEU A 124 5.24 -13.73 -10.15
CA LEU A 124 4.04 -14.10 -10.93
C LEU A 124 4.03 -15.60 -11.15
N LEU A 125 2.99 -16.26 -10.66
CA LEU A 125 2.72 -17.67 -10.92
C LEU A 125 1.90 -17.78 -12.21
N GLN A 126 2.39 -18.58 -13.15
CA GLN A 126 1.62 -19.01 -14.32
C GLN A 126 0.42 -19.86 -13.88
N PRO A 127 -0.58 -20.08 -14.76
CA PRO A 127 -1.69 -20.97 -14.44
C PRO A 127 -1.18 -22.33 -13.96
N ASP A 128 -1.83 -22.88 -12.93
CA ASP A 128 -1.49 -24.15 -12.27
C ASP A 128 -0.16 -24.20 -11.52
N ALA A 129 0.64 -23.12 -11.52
CA ALA A 129 1.86 -23.08 -10.73
C ALA A 129 1.56 -22.99 -9.22
N LEU A 130 2.39 -23.64 -8.40
CA LEU A 130 2.17 -23.77 -6.95
C LEU A 130 3.39 -23.33 -6.13
N LEU A 131 3.12 -22.82 -4.93
CA LEU A 131 4.08 -22.84 -3.83
C LEU A 131 3.97 -24.20 -3.14
N ASP A 132 5.03 -25.01 -3.20
CA ASP A 132 5.04 -26.37 -2.66
C ASP A 132 6.05 -26.49 -1.51
N GLY A 133 5.62 -27.08 -0.40
CA GLY A 133 6.47 -27.30 0.78
C GLY A 133 6.66 -26.11 1.71
N GLU A 134 5.87 -25.03 1.62
CA GLU A 134 5.96 -23.95 2.61
C GLU A 134 5.66 -24.49 4.04
N SER A 135 6.41 -23.99 5.02
CA SER A 135 6.33 -24.39 6.43
C SER A 135 6.76 -23.23 7.34
N GLU A 136 6.62 -23.40 8.66
CA GLU A 136 7.08 -22.44 9.69
C GLU A 136 8.56 -22.03 9.58
N THR A 137 9.38 -22.79 8.86
CA THR A 137 10.82 -22.55 8.71
C THR A 137 11.28 -22.36 7.26
N SER A 138 10.38 -22.52 6.29
CA SER A 138 10.69 -22.36 4.88
C SER A 138 9.50 -21.76 4.14
N TYR A 139 9.58 -20.48 3.80
CA TYR A 139 8.42 -19.71 3.32
C TYR A 139 8.85 -18.45 2.56
N LEU A 140 7.90 -17.79 1.88
CA LEU A 140 8.06 -16.43 1.36
C LEU A 140 7.93 -15.37 2.45
N THR A 141 8.79 -14.36 2.47
CA THR A 141 8.65 -13.16 3.30
C THR A 141 8.84 -11.90 2.49
N GLY A 142 8.50 -10.73 3.02
CA GLY A 142 8.60 -9.46 2.29
C GLY A 142 8.38 -8.27 3.21
N THR A 143 9.23 -8.11 4.22
CA THR A 143 9.10 -7.02 5.21
C THR A 143 9.17 -5.62 4.58
N ASN A 144 9.85 -5.51 3.42
CA ASN A 144 9.96 -4.27 2.65
C ASN A 144 8.85 -4.11 1.59
N GLY A 145 7.88 -5.03 1.53
CA GLY A 145 6.86 -5.09 0.49
C GLY A 145 7.11 -6.20 -0.53
N GLY A 146 6.31 -6.17 -1.61
CA GLY A 146 6.26 -7.22 -2.62
C GLY A 146 5.08 -8.16 -2.42
N TYR A 147 4.84 -9.01 -3.42
CA TYR A 147 3.76 -10.00 -3.39
C TYR A 147 4.04 -11.18 -4.31
N VAL A 148 3.41 -12.31 -4.03
CA VAL A 148 3.23 -13.40 -4.99
C VAL A 148 1.81 -13.35 -5.53
N GLN A 149 1.62 -13.50 -6.84
CA GLN A 149 0.32 -13.39 -7.49
C GLN A 149 0.06 -14.57 -8.41
N ILE A 150 -1.19 -15.03 -8.42
CA ILE A 150 -1.73 -15.98 -9.40
C ILE A 150 -3.07 -15.49 -9.93
N THR A 151 -3.38 -15.87 -11.17
CA THR A 151 -4.71 -15.70 -11.75
C THR A 151 -5.31 -17.08 -12.01
N SER A 152 -6.53 -17.33 -11.55
CA SER A 152 -7.20 -18.62 -11.71
C SER A 152 -8.68 -18.46 -12.01
N VAL A 153 -9.24 -19.36 -12.81
CA VAL A 153 -10.68 -19.40 -13.07
C VAL A 153 -11.37 -20.13 -11.94
N LEU A 154 -12.21 -19.42 -11.18
CA LEU A 154 -12.95 -19.96 -10.05
C LEU A 154 -14.44 -20.01 -10.39
N ASN A 155 -14.91 -21.18 -10.83
CA ASN A 155 -16.32 -21.42 -11.13
C ASN A 155 -16.94 -22.34 -10.08
N ALA A 156 -17.75 -21.79 -9.17
CA ALA A 156 -18.34 -22.49 -8.05
C ALA A 156 -17.33 -23.34 -7.25
N PRO A 157 -16.22 -22.75 -6.76
CA PRO A 157 -15.17 -23.50 -6.09
C PRO A 157 -15.69 -24.16 -4.81
N SER A 158 -15.34 -25.42 -4.56
CA SER A 158 -15.69 -26.14 -3.33
C SER A 158 -14.68 -25.93 -2.19
N SER A 159 -13.40 -25.77 -2.54
CA SER A 159 -12.28 -25.50 -1.61
C SER A 159 -11.01 -25.17 -2.40
N ALA A 160 -11.04 -24.13 -3.23
CA ALA A 160 -9.91 -23.77 -4.09
C ALA A 160 -8.84 -23.00 -3.30
N ASN A 161 -7.56 -23.38 -3.43
CA ASN A 161 -6.41 -22.62 -2.93
C ASN A 161 -5.46 -22.29 -4.08
N PRO A 162 -5.81 -21.31 -4.95
CA PRO A 162 -4.99 -20.96 -6.11
C PRO A 162 -3.53 -20.71 -5.73
N GLY A 163 -2.61 -21.37 -6.43
CA GLY A 163 -1.17 -21.20 -6.23
C GLY A 163 -0.64 -21.69 -4.87
N ASN A 164 -1.47 -22.37 -4.07
CA ASN A 164 -1.21 -22.61 -2.66
C ASN A 164 -0.89 -21.33 -1.87
N LEU A 165 -1.47 -20.19 -2.26
CA LEU A 165 -1.17 -18.93 -1.57
C LEU A 165 -1.69 -18.89 -0.13
N GLY A 166 -2.59 -19.78 0.27
CA GLY A 166 -3.13 -19.83 1.63
C GLY A 166 -4.42 -19.05 1.81
N ALA A 167 -5.04 -18.61 0.71
CA ALA A 167 -6.43 -18.16 0.67
C ALA A 167 -7.29 -19.28 0.09
N VAL A 168 -7.98 -20.02 0.94
CA VAL A 168 -8.89 -21.10 0.54
C VAL A 168 -10.30 -20.52 0.37
N ILE A 169 -10.86 -20.67 -0.82
CA ILE A 169 -12.13 -20.06 -1.23
C ILE A 169 -13.12 -21.15 -1.60
N SER A 170 -14.35 -21.03 -1.07
CA SER A 170 -15.49 -21.79 -1.57
C SER A 170 -16.70 -20.90 -1.81
N SER A 171 -17.49 -21.23 -2.83
CA SER A 171 -18.73 -20.52 -3.18
C SER A 171 -19.51 -21.37 -4.18
N ALA A 172 -20.84 -21.31 -4.14
CA ALA A 172 -21.68 -21.85 -5.21
C ALA A 172 -21.74 -20.92 -6.44
N ALA A 173 -21.29 -19.67 -6.31
CA ALA A 173 -21.27 -18.69 -7.38
C ALA A 173 -20.02 -18.83 -8.27
N ASN A 174 -20.14 -18.38 -9.52
CA ASN A 174 -19.02 -18.29 -10.44
C ASN A 174 -18.29 -16.95 -10.23
N LEU A 175 -17.10 -17.00 -9.63
CA LEU A 175 -16.22 -15.84 -9.43
C LEU A 175 -15.54 -15.40 -10.74
N GLY A 176 -15.46 -16.29 -11.73
CA GLY A 176 -14.79 -16.06 -13.01
C GLY A 176 -13.27 -16.01 -12.85
N ASN A 177 -12.61 -15.27 -13.74
CA ASN A 177 -11.17 -15.03 -13.65
C ASN A 177 -10.87 -14.24 -12.37
N THR A 178 -10.15 -14.86 -11.43
CA THR A 178 -9.87 -14.28 -10.12
C THR A 178 -8.37 -14.08 -9.99
N VAL A 179 -7.97 -12.83 -9.72
CA VAL A 179 -6.58 -12.49 -9.37
C VAL A 179 -6.44 -12.57 -7.86
N ILE A 180 -5.44 -13.31 -7.39
CA ILE A 180 -5.10 -13.41 -5.97
C ILE A 180 -3.64 -13.02 -5.80
N SER A 181 -3.37 -12.03 -4.96
CA SER A 181 -2.02 -11.63 -4.57
C SER A 181 -1.86 -11.78 -3.06
N ARG A 182 -0.78 -12.41 -2.61
CA ARG A 182 -0.38 -12.52 -1.21
C ARG A 182 0.86 -11.67 -0.97
N GLY A 183 0.75 -10.71 -0.06
CA GLY A 183 1.88 -9.91 0.42
C GLY A 183 2.17 -10.17 1.89
N HIS A 184 3.35 -9.72 2.35
CA HIS A 184 3.90 -10.08 3.67
C HIS A 184 4.19 -8.86 4.57
N VAL A 185 3.39 -7.80 4.42
CA VAL A 185 3.49 -6.57 5.21
C VAL A 185 2.28 -6.43 6.12
N SER A 186 2.50 -6.08 7.38
CA SER A 186 1.42 -5.72 8.30
C SER A 186 0.59 -4.57 7.73
N GLN A 187 -0.72 -4.74 7.72
CA GLN A 187 -1.65 -3.71 7.34
C GLN A 187 -1.91 -2.78 8.54
N THR A 188 -2.05 -1.51 8.23
CA THR A 188 -2.37 -0.45 9.17
C THR A 188 -3.58 0.33 8.67
N ASN A 189 -4.19 1.11 9.54
CA ASN A 189 -5.28 1.99 9.15
C ASN A 189 -4.76 3.29 8.49
N ALA A 190 -5.68 4.19 8.14
CA ALA A 190 -5.39 5.51 7.58
C ALA A 190 -4.37 6.36 8.37
N SER A 191 -4.28 6.18 9.69
CA SER A 191 -3.35 6.91 10.55
C SER A 191 -2.01 6.18 10.76
N GLY A 192 -1.79 5.05 10.08
CA GLY A 192 -0.61 4.20 10.28
C GLY A 192 -0.60 3.43 11.59
N ALA A 193 -1.73 3.37 12.29
CA ALA A 193 -1.90 2.72 13.59
C ALA A 193 -2.58 1.35 13.44
N GLY A 194 -2.43 0.53 14.48
CA GLY A 194 -2.83 -0.88 14.48
C GLY A 194 -1.83 -1.75 13.72
N ASN A 195 -1.95 -3.06 13.89
CA ASN A 195 -1.17 -4.03 13.13
C ASN A 195 -2.02 -5.26 12.83
N SER A 196 -1.80 -5.84 11.66
CA SER A 196 -2.29 -7.16 11.30
C SER A 196 -1.17 -8.17 11.44
N ILE A 197 -1.45 -9.44 11.19
CA ILE A 197 -0.39 -10.41 10.87
C ILE A 197 0.45 -9.88 9.69
N LEU A 198 1.67 -10.37 9.54
CA LEU A 198 2.59 -10.07 8.44
C LEU A 198 2.15 -10.76 7.13
N ARG A 199 0.85 -10.74 6.84
CA ARG A 199 0.25 -11.30 5.63
C ARG A 199 -1.03 -10.56 5.26
N TYR A 200 -1.20 -10.28 3.99
CA TYR A 200 -2.45 -9.78 3.43
C TYR A 200 -2.72 -10.41 2.07
N TYR A 201 -3.98 -10.37 1.65
CA TYR A 201 -4.42 -10.89 0.37
C TYR A 201 -5.23 -9.84 -0.38
N ASP A 202 -4.88 -9.56 -1.64
CA ASP A 202 -5.76 -8.89 -2.59
C ASP A 202 -6.47 -9.96 -3.41
N ILE A 203 -7.79 -10.05 -3.33
CA ILE A 203 -8.59 -11.03 -4.06
C ILE A 203 -9.58 -10.26 -4.94
N THR A 204 -9.39 -10.35 -6.26
CA THR A 204 -10.19 -9.61 -7.25
C THR A 204 -10.81 -10.57 -8.26
N PRO A 205 -12.04 -11.07 -7.99
CA PRO A 205 -12.83 -11.84 -8.94
C PRO A 205 -13.35 -10.98 -10.10
N ALA A 206 -13.57 -11.59 -11.27
CA ALA A 206 -14.26 -10.96 -12.40
C ALA A 206 -15.74 -10.70 -12.06
N ASN A 207 -16.39 -11.63 -11.35
CA ASN A 207 -17.74 -11.48 -10.82
C ASN A 207 -17.66 -11.32 -9.30
N ASN A 208 -17.86 -10.12 -8.78
CA ASN A 208 -17.58 -9.80 -7.37
C ASN A 208 -18.80 -9.26 -6.61
N VAL A 209 -19.95 -9.90 -6.78
CA VAL A 209 -21.22 -9.51 -6.14
C VAL A 209 -22.02 -10.73 -5.74
N SER A 210 -22.71 -10.67 -4.60
CA SER A 210 -23.59 -11.74 -4.07
C SER A 210 -22.95 -13.13 -4.07
N LEU A 211 -21.66 -13.22 -3.78
CA LEU A 211 -20.90 -14.46 -3.88
C LEU A 211 -21.26 -15.49 -2.81
N ASN A 212 -21.78 -15.05 -1.65
CA ASN A 212 -22.03 -15.91 -0.49
C ASN A 212 -20.86 -16.89 -0.22
N ALA A 213 -19.64 -16.39 -0.35
CA ALA A 213 -18.43 -17.19 -0.32
C ALA A 213 -17.96 -17.48 1.11
N THR A 214 -17.20 -18.54 1.27
CA THR A 214 -16.34 -18.79 2.42
C THR A 214 -14.91 -18.44 2.05
N LEU A 215 -14.25 -17.67 2.91
CA LEU A 215 -12.82 -17.41 2.84
C LEU A 215 -12.15 -17.97 4.09
N GLN A 216 -11.12 -18.78 3.89
CA GLN A 216 -10.17 -19.18 4.93
C GLN A 216 -8.81 -18.59 4.59
N LEU A 217 -8.17 -17.97 5.58
CA LEU A 217 -6.80 -17.46 5.48
C LEU A 217 -5.90 -18.29 6.39
N ASN A 218 -4.91 -18.95 5.77
CA ASN A 218 -3.83 -19.65 6.44
C ASN A 218 -2.66 -18.70 6.69
N TYR A 219 -1.96 -18.90 7.80
CA TYR A 219 -0.78 -18.13 8.23
C TYR A 219 0.27 -19.04 8.87
N PHE A 220 1.46 -18.51 9.08
CA PHE A 220 2.51 -19.11 9.90
C PHE A 220 2.62 -18.40 11.25
N ASP A 221 3.11 -19.09 12.29
CA ASP A 221 3.34 -18.51 13.62
C ASP A 221 4.31 -17.31 13.55
N ALA A 222 5.32 -17.43 12.67
CA ALA A 222 6.28 -16.36 12.41
C ALA A 222 5.63 -15.07 11.86
N GLU A 223 4.41 -15.14 11.36
CA GLU A 223 3.68 -14.01 10.80
C GLU A 223 2.69 -13.38 11.78
N LEU A 224 2.51 -13.93 12.98
CA LEU A 224 1.52 -13.44 13.95
C LEU A 224 1.73 -11.98 14.37
N ASN A 225 2.94 -11.44 14.19
CA ASN A 225 3.24 -10.03 14.48
C ASN A 225 2.92 -9.64 15.94
N GLY A 226 3.15 -10.56 16.87
CA GLY A 226 2.85 -10.38 18.29
C GLY A 226 1.36 -10.42 18.65
N LEU A 227 0.48 -10.75 17.72
CA LEU A 227 -0.95 -10.92 17.98
C LEU A 227 -1.23 -12.26 18.67
N ASP A 228 -2.15 -12.26 19.63
CA ASP A 228 -2.68 -13.51 20.20
C ASP A 228 -3.51 -14.23 19.14
N GLU A 229 -3.05 -15.40 18.76
CA GLU A 229 -3.69 -16.25 17.78
C GLU A 229 -5.13 -16.56 18.17
N ASN A 230 -5.44 -16.71 19.47
CA ASN A 230 -6.78 -16.98 19.96
C ASN A 230 -7.75 -15.81 19.75
N SER A 231 -7.25 -14.66 19.33
CA SER A 231 -8.06 -13.47 19.06
C SER A 231 -8.28 -13.21 17.57
N LEU A 232 -7.60 -13.90 16.65
CA LEU A 232 -7.61 -13.52 15.24
C LEU A 232 -9.00 -13.60 14.58
N VAL A 233 -9.33 -12.57 13.81
CA VAL A 233 -10.53 -12.47 12.96
C VAL A 233 -10.18 -11.93 11.58
N LEU A 234 -11.05 -12.14 10.59
CA LEU A 234 -10.87 -11.58 9.26
C LEU A 234 -11.19 -10.09 9.26
N TRP A 235 -10.34 -9.32 8.59
CA TRP A 235 -10.53 -7.91 8.31
C TRP A 235 -10.52 -7.67 6.80
N LYS A 236 -11.36 -6.75 6.35
CA LYS A 236 -11.53 -6.39 4.94
C LYS A 236 -11.34 -4.90 4.72
N SER A 237 -10.69 -4.53 3.62
CA SER A 237 -10.60 -3.15 3.14
C SER A 237 -10.81 -3.07 1.62
N THR A 238 -11.51 -2.03 1.17
CA THR A 238 -11.76 -1.75 -0.27
C THR A 238 -10.85 -0.66 -0.83
N ASP A 239 -10.13 0.06 0.04
CA ASP A 239 -9.27 1.20 -0.32
C ASP A 239 -7.87 1.11 0.33
N ASN A 240 -7.58 -0.02 0.98
CA ASN A 240 -6.34 -0.32 1.72
C ASN A 240 -6.04 0.62 2.89
N ILE A 241 -7.03 1.42 3.30
CA ILE A 241 -6.91 2.48 4.30
C ILE A 241 -7.93 2.26 5.42
N ASN A 242 -9.18 1.99 5.02
CA ASN A 242 -10.31 1.76 5.89
C ASN A 242 -10.59 0.26 6.01
N TRP A 243 -10.45 -0.25 7.23
CA TRP A 243 -10.58 -1.67 7.53
C TRP A 243 -11.85 -1.94 8.35
N SER A 244 -12.54 -3.02 8.00
CA SER A 244 -13.76 -3.48 8.66
C SER A 244 -13.60 -4.93 9.11
N SER A 245 -13.85 -5.20 10.39
CA SER A 245 -13.86 -6.56 10.92
C SER A 245 -15.04 -7.32 10.35
N GLN A 246 -14.76 -8.51 9.81
CA GLN A 246 -15.75 -9.45 9.31
C GLN A 246 -16.00 -10.58 10.32
N GLY A 247 -15.25 -10.62 11.42
CA GLY A 247 -15.30 -11.69 12.41
C GLY A 247 -14.67 -12.99 11.89
N ASN A 248 -15.08 -14.09 12.51
CA ASN A 248 -14.72 -15.45 12.09
C ASN A 248 -15.90 -16.38 12.40
N ASP A 249 -16.00 -17.48 11.66
CA ASP A 249 -16.87 -18.62 12.00
C ASP A 249 -16.06 -19.80 12.53
N THR A 250 -14.80 -19.95 12.10
CA THR A 250 -13.87 -20.93 12.64
C THR A 250 -12.48 -20.33 12.74
N ARG A 251 -11.77 -20.71 13.80
CA ARG A 251 -10.37 -20.40 14.03
C ARG A 251 -9.69 -21.63 14.59
N ASN A 252 -8.56 -22.00 14.03
CA ASN A 252 -7.80 -23.17 14.45
C ASN A 252 -6.35 -22.78 14.66
N THR A 253 -5.92 -22.76 15.91
CA THR A 253 -4.57 -22.38 16.34
C THR A 253 -3.57 -23.53 16.32
N THR A 254 -3.98 -24.71 15.85
CA THR A 254 -3.10 -25.87 15.63
C THR A 254 -2.74 -25.99 14.15
N ASN A 255 -3.68 -25.64 13.27
CA ASN A 255 -3.53 -25.67 11.82
C ASN A 255 -3.38 -24.25 11.21
N ASN A 256 -3.24 -23.23 12.06
CA ASN A 256 -2.95 -21.84 11.73
C ASN A 256 -3.86 -21.26 10.63
N TYR A 257 -5.18 -21.25 10.89
CA TYR A 257 -6.14 -20.61 9.99
C TYR A 257 -7.33 -19.96 10.70
N VAL A 258 -7.92 -18.97 10.01
CA VAL A 258 -9.22 -18.37 10.37
C VAL A 258 -10.11 -18.36 9.13
N SER A 259 -11.39 -18.69 9.28
CA SER A 259 -12.37 -18.70 8.19
C SER A 259 -13.64 -17.92 8.50
N LYS A 260 -14.27 -17.39 7.45
CA LYS A 260 -15.57 -16.71 7.49
C LYS A 260 -16.41 -17.07 6.27
N THR A 261 -17.66 -17.45 6.52
CA THR A 261 -18.72 -17.72 5.54
C THR A 261 -19.58 -16.48 5.29
N GLY A 262 -20.35 -16.48 4.20
CA GLY A 262 -21.34 -15.44 3.92
C GLY A 262 -20.78 -14.16 3.30
N LEU A 263 -19.59 -14.21 2.69
CA LEU A 263 -18.93 -13.05 2.11
C LEU A 263 -19.49 -12.76 0.71
N ASN A 264 -20.07 -11.57 0.51
CA ASN A 264 -20.73 -11.22 -0.74
C ASN A 264 -19.78 -10.74 -1.84
N ASP A 265 -18.60 -10.28 -1.46
CA ASP A 265 -17.59 -9.71 -2.35
C ASP A 265 -16.21 -9.73 -1.68
N PHE A 266 -15.17 -9.74 -2.50
CA PHE A 266 -13.76 -9.73 -2.11
C PHE A 266 -13.10 -8.39 -2.41
N SER A 267 -12.04 -8.07 -1.67
CA SER A 267 -11.17 -6.93 -1.87
C SER A 267 -9.80 -7.25 -1.26
N ARG A 268 -9.22 -6.36 -0.45
CA ARG A 268 -8.08 -6.69 0.42
C ARG A 268 -8.52 -7.32 1.74
N TRP A 269 -7.79 -8.32 2.19
CA TRP A 269 -8.03 -9.10 3.40
C TRP A 269 -6.77 -9.30 4.24
N THR A 270 -6.92 -9.40 5.56
CA THR A 270 -5.87 -9.80 6.50
C THR A 270 -6.50 -10.36 7.78
N LEU A 271 -5.66 -10.80 8.74
CA LEU A 271 -6.07 -11.19 10.08
C LEU A 271 -5.53 -10.21 11.12
N SER A 272 -6.37 -9.85 12.09
CA SER A 272 -5.97 -9.07 13.28
C SER A 272 -6.92 -9.36 14.44
N SER A 273 -6.61 -8.89 15.64
CA SER A 273 -7.45 -9.07 16.83
C SER A 273 -8.62 -8.06 16.87
N PRO A 274 -9.81 -8.43 17.39
CA PRO A 274 -10.91 -7.51 17.69
C PRO A 274 -10.51 -6.46 18.74
N GLY A 275 -9.62 -6.88 19.66
CA GLY A 275 -9.05 -6.13 20.77
C GLY A 275 -7.81 -5.30 20.43
N ASN A 276 -7.47 -5.18 19.14
CA ASN A 276 -6.79 -4.01 18.58
C ASN A 276 -7.86 -3.05 18.04
N PRO A 277 -8.72 -2.45 18.89
CA PRO A 277 -9.55 -1.38 18.42
C PRO A 277 -8.60 -0.26 18.03
N LEU A 278 -8.73 0.15 16.78
CA LEU A 278 -8.46 1.51 16.35
C LEU A 278 -8.74 2.46 17.54
N PRO A 279 -7.76 3.21 18.09
CA PRO A 279 -8.09 4.18 19.09
C PRO A 279 -9.00 5.23 18.44
N LEU A 280 -10.21 5.33 18.99
CA LEU A 280 -11.26 6.29 18.70
C LEU A 280 -11.76 6.30 17.24
N LYS A 281 -13.02 5.89 17.01
CA LYS A 281 -13.76 6.38 15.85
C LYS A 281 -13.98 7.87 16.03
N TRP A 282 -13.12 8.69 15.43
CA TRP A 282 -13.34 10.11 15.25
C TRP A 282 -14.59 10.28 14.39
N VAL A 283 -15.75 10.51 15.01
CA VAL A 283 -17.00 10.78 14.29
C VAL A 283 -16.84 12.06 13.46
N SER A 284 -16.03 13.00 13.96
CA SER A 284 -15.61 14.17 13.21
C SER A 284 -14.38 14.77 13.85
N PHE A 285 -13.45 15.31 13.06
CA PHE A 285 -12.38 16.17 13.53
C PHE A 285 -12.23 17.33 12.54
N ASN A 286 -12.52 18.55 12.98
CA ASN A 286 -12.60 19.72 12.11
C ASN A 286 -11.96 20.96 12.74
N THR A 287 -11.48 21.87 11.89
CA THR A 287 -11.07 23.22 12.26
C THR A 287 -12.01 24.26 11.64
N ARG A 288 -12.26 25.35 12.36
CA ARG A 288 -13.02 26.50 11.87
C ARG A 288 -12.40 27.79 12.39
N CYS A 289 -12.27 28.79 11.52
CA CYS A 289 -11.77 30.11 11.93
C CYS A 289 -12.83 30.87 12.73
N ILE A 290 -12.45 31.41 13.90
CA ILE A 290 -13.31 32.24 14.74
C ILE A 290 -12.50 33.40 15.33
N ASN A 291 -12.94 34.65 15.13
CA ASN A 291 -12.38 35.85 15.78
C ASN A 291 -10.83 35.92 15.82
N GLY A 292 -10.16 35.61 14.69
CA GLY A 292 -8.69 35.61 14.60
C GLY A 292 -7.99 34.39 15.18
N GLY A 293 -8.70 33.41 15.74
CA GLY A 293 -8.18 32.13 16.19
C GLY A 293 -8.73 30.94 15.38
N THR A 294 -8.26 29.74 15.73
CA THR A 294 -8.77 28.48 15.16
C THR A 294 -9.57 27.73 16.23
N ARG A 295 -10.83 27.40 15.95
CA ARG A 295 -11.61 26.46 16.74
C ARG A 295 -11.41 25.05 16.21
N ILE A 296 -10.95 24.16 17.08
CA ILE A 296 -10.80 22.73 16.84
C ILE A 296 -12.01 22.05 17.49
N THR A 297 -12.73 21.24 16.73
CA THR A 297 -13.86 20.45 17.23
C THR A 297 -13.67 18.99 16.87
N TRP A 298 -13.88 18.10 17.84
CA TRP A 298 -13.88 16.67 17.58
C TRP A 298 -15.03 15.96 18.27
N LYS A 299 -15.35 14.78 17.73
CA LYS A 299 -16.32 13.86 18.29
C LYS A 299 -15.74 12.47 18.34
N THR A 300 -16.02 11.76 19.42
CA THR A 300 -15.60 10.39 19.67
C THR A 300 -16.84 9.51 19.65
N GLN A 301 -16.81 8.35 19.00
CA GLN A 301 -17.98 7.46 18.97
C GLN A 301 -18.12 6.65 20.26
N GLU A 302 -16.98 6.21 20.78
CA GLU A 302 -16.84 5.40 21.98
C GLU A 302 -15.48 5.74 22.60
N GLU A 303 -15.40 5.78 23.92
CA GLU A 303 -14.20 6.02 24.72
C GLU A 303 -14.03 4.86 25.70
N GLN A 304 -12.82 4.32 25.79
CA GLN A 304 -12.50 3.28 26.74
C GLN A 304 -11.15 3.59 27.39
N ASN A 305 -11.14 3.69 28.72
CA ASN A 305 -9.97 4.01 29.52
C ASN A 305 -9.26 5.32 29.11
N THR A 306 -9.96 6.27 28.49
CA THR A 306 -9.35 7.51 28.02
C THR A 306 -9.29 8.56 29.13
N ALA A 307 -8.10 9.01 29.49
CA ALA A 307 -7.92 10.03 30.53
C ALA A 307 -8.14 11.45 30.01
N SER A 308 -7.52 11.80 28.88
CA SER A 308 -7.58 13.17 28.35
C SER A 308 -7.21 13.26 26.87
N PHE A 309 -7.61 14.37 26.27
CA PHE A 309 -7.22 14.80 24.92
C PHE A 309 -6.32 16.03 25.03
N VAL A 310 -5.08 15.91 24.56
CA VAL A 310 -4.11 17.00 24.48
C VAL A 310 -4.12 17.55 23.07
N VAL A 311 -4.56 18.79 22.90
CA VAL A 311 -4.51 19.50 21.63
C VAL A 311 -3.08 19.96 21.39
N ARG A 312 -2.52 19.58 20.24
CA ARG A 312 -1.17 19.94 19.81
C ARG A 312 -1.23 20.79 18.56
N ARG A 313 -0.33 21.76 18.49
CA ARG A 313 -0.13 22.64 17.34
C ARG A 313 1.28 22.50 16.80
N SER A 314 1.41 22.58 15.49
CA SER A 314 2.68 22.66 14.79
C SER A 314 2.61 23.73 13.69
N THR A 315 3.73 24.40 13.42
CA THR A 315 3.87 25.36 12.31
C THR A 315 4.54 24.76 11.09
N ASP A 316 5.20 23.61 11.24
CA ASP A 316 5.98 22.92 10.20
C ASP A 316 5.44 21.52 9.86
N GLY A 317 4.53 20.98 10.68
CA GLY A 317 4.00 19.61 10.59
C GLY A 317 4.88 18.56 11.30
N PHE A 318 6.04 18.94 11.83
CA PHE A 318 7.04 18.05 12.42
C PHE A 318 7.24 18.30 13.92
N SER A 319 7.31 19.57 14.31
CA SER A 319 7.54 20.05 15.67
C SER A 319 6.22 20.42 16.33
N TRP A 320 5.85 19.74 17.41
CA TRP A 320 4.51 19.82 17.98
C TRP A 320 4.51 20.31 19.43
N THR A 321 3.80 21.41 19.69
CA THR A 321 3.62 22.00 21.03
C THR A 321 2.23 21.70 21.56
N ALA A 322 2.11 21.25 22.82
CA ALA A 322 0.81 21.12 23.48
C ALA A 322 0.25 22.51 23.80
N ILE A 323 -0.98 22.77 23.35
CA ILE A 323 -1.66 24.06 23.52
C ILE A 323 -2.89 23.99 24.42
N GLY A 324 -3.45 22.79 24.63
CA GLY A 324 -4.57 22.59 25.54
C GLY A 324 -4.73 21.13 25.95
N THR A 325 -5.38 20.89 27.09
CA THR A 325 -5.76 19.54 27.54
C THR A 325 -7.22 19.56 27.99
N ILE A 326 -8.00 18.60 27.50
CA ILE A 326 -9.42 18.46 27.77
C ILE A 326 -9.61 17.07 28.38
N SER A 327 -10.23 16.98 29.55
CA SER A 327 -10.57 15.68 30.15
C SER A 327 -11.55 14.92 29.27
N ALA A 328 -11.29 13.63 29.07
CA ALA A 328 -12.21 12.75 28.37
C ALA A 328 -13.33 12.27 29.31
N ALA A 329 -14.34 11.59 28.77
CA ALA A 329 -15.43 11.00 29.56
C ALA A 329 -14.99 9.71 30.30
N GLY A 330 -13.76 9.23 30.07
CA GLY A 330 -13.22 8.02 30.72
C GLY A 330 -13.66 6.76 30.00
N ASN A 331 -14.92 6.36 30.22
CA ASN A 331 -15.57 5.25 29.54
C ASN A 331 -16.94 5.72 29.03
N SER A 332 -17.14 5.71 27.72
CA SER A 332 -18.41 6.10 27.09
C SER A 332 -18.71 5.22 25.90
N GLN A 333 -19.90 4.63 25.85
CA GLN A 333 -20.42 3.96 24.65
C GLN A 333 -21.27 4.89 23.76
N ALA A 334 -21.36 6.17 24.12
CA ALA A 334 -22.12 7.19 23.41
C ALA A 334 -21.18 8.25 22.80
N ILE A 335 -21.67 8.93 21.75
CA ILE A 335 -20.90 9.97 21.06
C ILE A 335 -20.63 11.14 22.01
N SER A 336 -19.36 11.40 22.30
CA SER A 336 -18.94 12.59 23.06
C SER A 336 -18.42 13.66 22.11
N SER A 337 -18.72 14.93 22.42
CA SER A 337 -18.32 16.08 21.60
C SER A 337 -17.44 17.02 22.41
N TYR A 338 -16.34 17.44 21.80
CA TYR A 338 -15.33 18.27 22.44
C TYR A 338 -14.95 19.43 21.52
N SER A 339 -14.48 20.51 22.14
CA SER A 339 -13.91 21.62 21.38
C SER A 339 -12.84 22.34 22.16
N TYR A 340 -11.88 22.89 21.42
CA TYR A 340 -10.83 23.74 21.93
C TYR A 340 -10.64 24.92 20.98
N THR A 341 -10.44 26.11 21.52
CA THR A 341 -10.15 27.30 20.71
C THR A 341 -8.71 27.68 20.94
N ASP A 342 -7.90 27.63 19.87
CA ASP A 342 -6.58 28.26 19.84
C ASP A 342 -6.77 29.76 19.60
N PRO A 343 -6.51 30.62 20.60
CA PRO A 343 -6.73 32.06 20.49
C PRO A 343 -5.63 32.75 19.70
N GLN A 344 -4.50 32.08 19.44
CA GLN A 344 -3.44 32.69 18.65
C GLN A 344 -3.84 32.70 17.18
N SER A 345 -3.58 33.84 16.52
CA SER A 345 -3.64 33.97 15.07
C SER A 345 -2.27 33.62 14.49
N PRO A 346 -2.05 32.41 13.97
CA PRO A 346 -0.88 32.16 13.17
C PRO A 346 -1.13 32.83 11.82
N SER A 347 -0.34 33.85 11.50
CA SER A 347 -0.27 34.44 10.17
C SER A 347 0.27 33.46 9.09
N ALA A 348 0.36 32.17 9.42
CA ALA A 348 0.82 31.06 8.58
C ALA A 348 -0.06 29.82 8.80
N THR A 349 -0.01 28.90 7.83
CA THR A 349 -0.57 27.54 7.94
C THR A 349 -0.22 26.93 9.29
N SER A 350 -1.22 26.47 10.04
CA SER A 350 -1.02 25.74 11.30
C SER A 350 -1.60 24.35 11.21
N TYR A 351 -0.86 23.40 11.77
CA TYR A 351 -1.22 22.00 11.82
C TYR A 351 -1.71 21.69 13.23
N TYR A 352 -2.83 20.98 13.32
CA TYR A 352 -3.45 20.60 14.58
C TYR A 352 -3.60 19.08 14.64
N GLN A 353 -3.30 18.52 15.80
CA GLN A 353 -3.46 17.10 16.09
C GLN A 353 -3.96 16.97 17.53
N ILE A 354 -4.82 15.99 17.79
CA ILE A 354 -5.18 15.58 19.15
C ILE A 354 -4.30 14.41 19.53
N MET A 355 -3.65 14.49 20.67
CA MET A 355 -3.04 13.36 21.34
C MET A 355 -3.99 12.89 22.44
N GLN A 356 -4.55 11.71 22.27
CA GLN A 356 -5.25 11.01 23.33
C GLN A 356 -4.24 10.46 24.33
N ARG A 357 -4.57 10.53 25.62
CA ARG A 357 -3.83 9.87 26.70
C ARG A 357 -4.81 9.00 27.46
N ASP A 358 -4.47 7.73 27.62
CA ASP A 358 -5.26 6.77 28.37
C ASP A 358 -4.82 6.72 29.85
N LEU A 359 -5.64 6.07 30.69
CA LEU A 359 -5.43 5.99 32.14
C LEU A 359 -4.16 5.20 32.51
N ASP A 360 -3.69 4.32 31.63
CA ASP A 360 -2.44 3.57 31.77
C ASP A 360 -1.20 4.36 31.30
N GLY A 361 -1.40 5.59 30.80
CA GLY A 361 -0.36 6.47 30.30
C GLY A 361 0.00 6.28 28.82
N SER A 362 -0.64 5.33 28.12
CA SER A 362 -0.49 5.18 26.68
C SER A 362 -1.01 6.39 25.91
N GLN A 363 -0.46 6.61 24.71
CA GLN A 363 -0.75 7.79 23.90
C GLN A 363 -1.05 7.39 22.47
N SER A 364 -2.10 7.98 21.90
CA SER A 364 -2.46 7.82 20.49
C SER A 364 -2.79 9.18 19.88
N TYR A 365 -2.77 9.29 18.56
CA TYR A 365 -2.91 10.57 17.87
C TYR A 365 -4.00 10.55 16.80
N SER A 366 -4.70 11.67 16.64
CA SER A 366 -5.61 11.90 15.52
C SER A 366 -4.84 12.08 14.19
N PRO A 367 -5.54 12.05 13.05
CA PRO A 367 -5.04 12.68 11.83
C PRO A 367 -4.67 14.16 12.05
N VAL A 368 -3.84 14.71 11.18
CA VAL A 368 -3.44 16.13 11.23
C VAL A 368 -4.44 16.98 10.44
N LEU A 369 -4.96 18.03 11.06
CA LEU A 369 -5.75 19.06 10.37
C LEU A 369 -4.90 20.26 10.03
N ILE A 370 -5.15 20.81 8.85
CA ILE A 370 -4.50 22.05 8.40
C ILE A 370 -5.50 23.19 8.59
N SER A 371 -5.16 24.15 9.44
CA SER A 371 -5.83 25.43 9.52
C SER A 371 -5.05 26.46 8.71
N ARG A 372 -5.76 27.21 7.88
CA ARG A 372 -5.23 28.37 7.15
C ARG A 372 -5.97 29.64 7.56
N CYS A 373 -6.41 29.71 8.82
CA CYS A 373 -7.07 30.90 9.35
C CYS A 373 -6.15 32.11 9.23
N GLY A 374 -6.68 33.21 8.68
CA GLY A 374 -5.90 34.42 8.41
C GLY A 374 -5.17 34.46 7.07
N GLN A 375 -5.26 33.42 6.22
CA GLN A 375 -4.85 33.52 4.81
C GLN A 375 -5.98 34.19 4.00
N PRO A 376 -5.68 35.23 3.20
CA PRO A 376 -6.70 35.83 2.36
C PRO A 376 -7.22 34.81 1.35
N GLU A 377 -8.51 34.88 1.04
CA GLU A 377 -9.06 34.15 -0.10
C GLU A 377 -8.18 34.35 -1.33
N SER A 378 -7.76 33.23 -1.91
CA SER A 378 -6.92 33.22 -3.09
C SER A 378 -7.41 32.19 -4.09
N ILE A 379 -7.32 32.57 -5.36
CA ILE A 379 -7.57 31.67 -6.48
C ILE A 379 -6.27 31.56 -7.25
N LYS A 380 -5.84 30.32 -7.49
CA LYS A 380 -4.70 30.02 -8.35
C LYS A 380 -5.16 29.15 -9.50
N VAL A 381 -4.67 29.42 -10.70
CA VAL A 381 -4.86 28.56 -11.86
C VAL A 381 -3.50 28.04 -12.29
N TYR A 382 -3.34 26.72 -12.42
CA TYR A 382 -2.08 26.11 -12.84
C TYR A 382 -2.29 24.79 -13.62
N PRO A 383 -1.42 24.48 -14.60
CA PRO A 383 -0.41 25.37 -15.14
C PRO A 383 -1.04 26.56 -15.89
N ASN A 384 -0.33 27.69 -15.92
CA ASN A 384 -0.67 28.87 -16.71
C ASN A 384 0.64 29.53 -17.16
N PRO A 385 1.02 29.47 -18.46
CA PRO A 385 0.21 29.04 -19.60
C PRO A 385 -0.17 27.55 -19.61
N VAL A 386 -1.31 27.22 -20.21
CA VAL A 386 -1.90 25.86 -20.28
C VAL A 386 -1.89 25.34 -21.72
N GLN A 387 -1.48 24.08 -21.93
CA GLN A 387 -1.57 23.43 -23.24
C GLN A 387 -2.92 22.69 -23.41
N THR A 388 -3.26 21.82 -22.46
CA THR A 388 -4.47 20.97 -22.54
C THR A 388 -5.51 21.36 -21.50
N ASN A 389 -5.24 21.11 -20.21
CA ASN A 389 -6.14 21.35 -19.09
C ASN A 389 -5.41 22.06 -17.95
N CYS A 390 -6.13 22.84 -17.13
CA CYS A 390 -5.58 23.45 -15.92
C CYS A 390 -6.45 23.16 -14.70
N TRP A 391 -5.88 23.42 -13.52
CA TRP A 391 -6.51 23.27 -12.22
C TRP A 391 -6.80 24.64 -11.64
N VAL A 392 -8.03 24.83 -11.16
CA VAL A 392 -8.44 26.00 -10.39
C VAL A 392 -8.42 25.61 -8.92
N SER A 393 -7.52 26.23 -8.16
CA SER A 393 -7.41 26.07 -6.70
C SER A 393 -8.06 27.27 -6.04
N ILE A 394 -9.15 27.04 -5.31
CA ILE A 394 -9.91 28.05 -4.58
C ILE A 394 -9.70 27.84 -3.09
N GLN A 395 -8.96 28.76 -2.45
CA GLN A 395 -8.92 28.86 -1.00
C GLN A 395 -10.12 29.69 -0.55
N SER A 396 -11.07 29.05 0.14
CA SER A 396 -12.32 29.70 0.57
C SER A 396 -12.45 29.71 2.10
N GLU A 397 -12.95 30.83 2.63
CA GLU A 397 -13.19 31.02 4.06
C GLU A 397 -14.52 30.38 4.51
N THR A 398 -15.50 30.29 3.60
CA THR A 398 -16.84 29.75 3.87
C THR A 398 -17.20 28.65 2.88
N ALA A 399 -17.97 27.66 3.33
CA ALA A 399 -18.57 26.69 2.42
C ALA A 399 -19.77 27.33 1.70
N GLY A 400 -19.93 27.05 0.41
CA GLY A 400 -21.00 27.63 -0.40
C GLY A 400 -20.92 27.22 -1.87
N ALA A 401 -21.87 27.70 -2.67
CA ALA A 401 -21.84 27.50 -4.11
C ALA A 401 -21.02 28.60 -4.79
N ALA A 402 -20.14 28.21 -5.70
CA ALA A 402 -19.41 29.12 -6.59
C ALA A 402 -19.70 28.78 -8.05
N THR A 403 -19.93 29.78 -8.88
CA THR A 403 -20.14 29.63 -10.32
C THR A 403 -18.89 30.07 -11.07
N LEU A 404 -18.26 29.13 -11.77
CA LEU A 404 -17.08 29.33 -12.63
C LEU A 404 -17.55 29.58 -14.05
N ARG A 405 -17.14 30.68 -14.67
CA ARG A 405 -17.41 31.03 -16.06
C ARG A 405 -16.13 31.40 -16.79
N LEU A 406 -15.82 30.71 -17.89
CA LEU A 406 -14.67 31.01 -18.73
C LEU A 406 -15.12 31.78 -19.96
N TYR A 407 -14.49 32.91 -20.24
CA TYR A 407 -14.76 33.74 -21.41
C TYR A 407 -13.54 33.80 -22.33
N ASP A 408 -13.78 33.85 -23.64
CA ASP A 408 -12.73 34.18 -24.61
C ASP A 408 -12.43 35.69 -24.65
N SER A 409 -11.44 36.11 -25.44
CA SER A 409 -11.05 37.52 -25.57
C SER A 409 -12.12 38.44 -26.16
N ARG A 410 -13.20 37.88 -26.74
CA ARG A 410 -14.35 38.61 -27.29
C ARG A 410 -15.52 38.65 -26.32
N GLY A 411 -15.38 38.06 -25.12
CA GLY A 411 -16.41 37.99 -24.10
C GLY A 411 -17.44 36.87 -24.34
N ALA A 412 -17.18 35.93 -25.26
CA ALA A 412 -18.05 34.78 -25.46
C ALA A 412 -17.82 33.73 -24.36
N LEU A 413 -18.91 33.20 -23.78
CA LEU A 413 -18.86 32.20 -22.72
C LEU A 413 -18.47 30.82 -23.30
N MET A 414 -17.30 30.32 -22.92
CA MET A 414 -16.75 29.04 -23.38
C MET A 414 -17.05 27.88 -22.41
N TYR A 415 -17.17 28.18 -21.12
CA TYR A 415 -17.44 27.19 -20.07
C TYR A 415 -18.22 27.83 -18.93
N GLY A 416 -19.17 27.10 -18.35
CA GLY A 416 -19.94 27.54 -17.19
C GLY A 416 -20.29 26.35 -16.29
N LYS A 417 -19.92 26.41 -15.00
CA LYS A 417 -20.26 25.36 -14.02
C LYS A 417 -20.42 25.93 -12.63
N THR A 418 -21.47 25.51 -11.93
CA THR A 418 -21.61 25.74 -10.48
C THR A 418 -21.01 24.57 -9.72
N VAL A 419 -20.17 24.86 -8.74
CA VAL A 419 -19.47 23.89 -7.90
C VAL A 419 -19.73 24.18 -6.42
N ALA A 420 -19.80 23.12 -5.62
CA ALA A 420 -19.78 23.25 -4.17
C ALA A 420 -18.34 23.48 -3.72
N VAL A 421 -18.12 24.56 -2.99
CA VAL A 421 -16.85 24.93 -2.36
C VAL A 421 -17.01 24.65 -0.87
N GLN A 422 -16.05 23.94 -0.28
CA GLN A 422 -15.93 23.73 1.15
C GLN A 422 -14.98 24.79 1.74
N THR A 423 -15.06 25.04 3.05
CA THR A 423 -14.01 25.82 3.73
C THR A 423 -12.65 25.14 3.53
N GLY A 424 -11.62 25.91 3.17
CA GLY A 424 -10.29 25.37 2.86
C GLY A 424 -9.94 25.42 1.37
N ASN A 425 -9.03 24.55 0.93
CA ASN A 425 -8.59 24.51 -0.46
C ASN A 425 -9.45 23.56 -1.28
N ASN A 426 -9.99 24.05 -2.39
CA ASN A 426 -10.84 23.30 -3.31
C ASN A 426 -10.19 23.28 -4.68
N GLN A 427 -10.13 22.10 -5.31
CA GLN A 427 -9.51 21.95 -6.62
C GLN A 427 -10.55 21.51 -7.65
N PHE A 428 -10.60 22.22 -8.78
CA PHE A 428 -11.48 21.91 -9.88
C PHE A 428 -10.66 21.81 -11.17
N ALA A 429 -10.85 20.73 -11.92
CA ALA A 429 -10.30 20.62 -13.26
C ALA A 429 -11.10 21.53 -14.21
N LEU A 430 -10.39 22.36 -14.97
CA LEU A 430 -10.93 23.13 -16.07
C LEU A 430 -10.36 22.55 -17.37
N LEU A 431 -11.25 21.94 -18.16
CA LEU A 431 -10.89 21.32 -19.42
C LEU A 431 -10.89 22.39 -20.52
N LEU A 432 -9.72 22.69 -21.09
CA LEU A 432 -9.58 23.64 -22.20
C LEU A 432 -9.30 22.90 -23.53
N ASN A 433 -9.48 21.59 -23.56
CA ASN A 433 -9.29 20.80 -24.77
C ASN A 433 -10.30 21.22 -25.85
N GLY A 434 -9.84 21.41 -27.09
CA GLY A 434 -10.67 21.88 -28.20
C GLY A 434 -10.92 23.39 -28.27
N LEU A 435 -10.46 24.17 -27.29
CA LEU A 435 -10.49 25.64 -27.38
C LEU A 435 -9.29 26.16 -28.19
N PRO A 436 -9.42 27.23 -29.01
CA PRO A 436 -8.29 27.83 -29.72
C PRO A 436 -7.20 28.37 -28.78
N THR A 437 -5.97 28.47 -29.26
CA THR A 437 -4.89 29.18 -28.54
C THR A 437 -5.25 30.65 -28.35
N GLY A 438 -4.91 31.22 -27.20
CA GLY A 438 -5.27 32.60 -26.87
C GLY A 438 -5.49 32.87 -25.39
N ASN A 439 -5.95 34.09 -25.09
CA ASN A 439 -6.21 34.56 -23.74
C ASN A 439 -7.67 34.31 -23.36
N TYR A 440 -7.87 33.79 -22.15
CA TYR A 440 -9.17 33.54 -21.54
C TYR A 440 -9.28 34.21 -20.18
N VAL A 441 -10.51 34.47 -19.76
CA VAL A 441 -10.83 35.08 -18.47
C VAL A 441 -11.76 34.14 -17.71
N LEU A 442 -11.29 33.62 -16.57
CA LEU A 442 -12.10 32.86 -15.64
C LEU A 442 -12.71 33.82 -14.61
N VAL A 443 -14.03 33.89 -14.58
CA VAL A 443 -14.83 34.63 -13.60
C VAL A 443 -15.44 33.65 -12.62
N ILE A 444 -15.26 33.89 -11.32
CA ILE A 444 -15.80 33.08 -10.23
C ILE A 444 -16.75 33.97 -9.43
N THR A 445 -18.00 33.54 -9.29
CA THR A 445 -19.03 34.25 -8.54
C THR A 445 -19.57 33.38 -7.42
N TRP A 446 -19.54 33.85 -6.18
CA TRP A 446 -20.09 33.14 -5.02
C TRP A 446 -21.54 33.52 -4.77
N SER A 447 -22.25 32.68 -4.01
CA SER A 447 -23.66 32.88 -3.65
C SER A 447 -23.92 34.16 -2.84
N ASP A 448 -22.90 34.72 -2.18
CA ASP A 448 -22.95 35.99 -1.47
C ASP A 448 -22.75 37.23 -2.38
N GLY A 449 -22.60 37.01 -3.70
CA GLY A 449 -22.41 38.07 -4.69
C GLY A 449 -20.95 38.47 -4.92
N LYS A 450 -19.99 37.86 -4.20
CA LYS A 450 -18.56 38.11 -4.42
C LYS A 450 -18.13 37.66 -5.80
N VAL A 451 -17.22 38.41 -6.45
CA VAL A 451 -16.67 38.08 -7.77
C VAL A 451 -15.15 38.15 -7.76
N LYS A 452 -14.50 37.17 -8.40
CA LYS A 452 -13.06 37.16 -8.67
C LYS A 452 -12.79 36.79 -10.12
N VAL A 453 -11.69 37.31 -10.64
CA VAL A 453 -11.31 37.16 -12.05
C VAL A 453 -9.86 36.70 -12.14
N VAL A 454 -9.60 35.68 -12.96
CA VAL A 454 -8.25 35.15 -13.21
C VAL A 454 -8.02 35.01 -14.71
N LYS A 455 -6.87 35.49 -15.18
CA LYS A 455 -6.47 35.37 -16.58
C LYS A 455 -5.83 33.99 -16.82
N ILE A 456 -6.16 33.36 -17.94
CA ILE A 456 -5.59 32.08 -18.39
C ILE A 456 -5.03 32.28 -19.80
N GLU A 457 -3.80 31.86 -20.02
CA GLU A 457 -3.13 31.86 -21.31
C GLU A 457 -3.06 30.43 -21.84
N LYS A 458 -3.66 30.17 -23.01
CA LYS A 458 -3.62 28.86 -23.66
C LYS A 458 -2.66 28.89 -24.84
N ASN A 459 -1.64 28.03 -24.78
CA ASN A 459 -0.59 27.90 -25.80
C ASN A 459 -0.84 26.74 -26.75
#